data_AF-A0A9D5REL3-F1
#
_entry.id   AF-A0A9D5REL3-F1
#
_cell.length_a   1.000
_cell.length_b   1.000
_cell.length_c   1.000
_cell.angle_alpha   90.00
_cell.angle_beta   90.00
_cell.angle_gamma   90.00
#
_symmetry.space_group_name_H-M   'P 1'
#
loop_
_entity.id
_entity.type
_entity.pdbx_description
1 polymer ?
#
loop_
_entity_poly.entity_id
_entity_poly.type
_entity_poly.pdbx_seq_one_letter_code
_entity_poly.pdbx_strand_id
1 'polypeptide(L)'
;MCTVIKVHTTHRKRQKGEITMLELLVDIQQLLEAANNMESAKQTYEGAVENLRAAAADLASKWEGDGQVAFVADQDAAYRWYGNMIEVVMEMIAEARRTAERYRDHIDILKSQM
;
A
#
# COMPACT_ATOMS: atom_id res chain seq x y z
N MET A 1 5.15 11.03 18.40
CA MET A 1 5.67 12.22 17.70
C MET A 1 5.43 11.98 16.21
N CYS A 2 4.34 12.54 15.67
CA CYS A 2 3.87 12.25 14.31
C CYS A 2 4.46 13.31 13.37
N THR A 3 5.36 12.89 12.48
CA THR A 3 5.94 13.78 11.47
C THR A 3 4.86 14.04 10.42
N VAL A 4 4.27 15.23 10.47
CA VAL A 4 3.37 15.71 9.41
C VAL A 4 4.22 15.94 8.16
N ILE A 5 4.20 14.98 7.24
CA ILE A 5 4.69 15.19 5.88
C ILE A 5 3.74 16.21 5.24
N LYS A 6 4.16 17.47 5.14
CA LYS A 6 3.49 18.48 4.32
C LYS A 6 3.58 18.01 2.86
N VAL A 7 2.57 17.26 2.42
CA VAL A 7 2.33 17.06 1.00
C VAL A 7 2.02 18.45 0.43
N HIS A 8 3.02 19.07 -0.20
CA HIS A 8 2.77 20.22 -1.05
C HIS A 8 2.04 19.69 -2.29
N THR A 9 0.74 19.42 -2.15
CA THR A 9 -0.16 19.27 -3.29
C THR A 9 -0.21 20.60 -4.00
N THR A 10 0.77 20.81 -4.88
CA THR A 10 0.73 21.89 -5.85
C THR A 10 -0.31 21.48 -6.88
N HIS A 11 -1.59 21.72 -6.58
CA HIS A 11 -2.63 21.77 -7.61
C HIS A 11 -2.36 23.00 -8.49
N ARG A 12 -1.29 22.94 -9.30
CA ARG A 12 -1.02 23.93 -10.33
C ARG A 12 -2.00 23.66 -11.46
N LYS A 13 -2.89 24.62 -11.71
CA LYS A 13 -3.82 24.62 -12.84
C LYS A 13 -3.06 24.19 -14.10
N ARG A 14 -3.39 23.01 -14.63
CA ARG A 14 -2.83 22.46 -15.87
C ARG A 14 -3.24 23.39 -17.02
N GLN A 15 -2.37 24.34 -17.36
CA GLN A 15 -2.44 24.98 -18.67
C GLN A 15 -2.07 23.93 -19.71
N LYS A 16 -2.80 24.00 -20.82
CA LYS A 16 -2.77 23.05 -21.92
C LYS A 16 -1.37 23.08 -22.57
N GLY A 17 -0.59 22.02 -22.40
CA GLY A 17 0.66 21.76 -23.13
C GLY A 17 1.91 21.84 -22.25
N GLU A 18 2.72 20.79 -22.31
CA GLU A 18 4.06 20.62 -21.72
C GLU A 18 4.11 20.39 -20.20
N ILE A 19 3.95 19.12 -19.80
CA ILE A 19 4.61 18.61 -18.60
C ILE A 19 6.10 18.53 -18.92
N THR A 20 6.94 19.12 -18.09
CA THR A 20 8.40 19.10 -18.29
C THR A 20 8.99 17.75 -17.89
N MET A 21 10.12 17.37 -18.51
CA MET A 21 10.86 16.15 -18.14
C MET A 21 11.24 16.12 -16.64
N LEU A 22 11.53 17.30 -16.07
CA LEU A 22 11.88 17.44 -14.65
C LEU A 22 10.68 17.15 -13.73
N GLU A 23 9.47 17.58 -14.12
CA GLU A 23 8.24 17.27 -13.38
C GLU A 23 7.93 15.77 -13.40
N LEU A 24 8.11 15.11 -14.56
CA LEU A 24 7.93 13.64 -14.65
C LEU A 24 8.92 12.87 -13.78
N LEU A 25 10.18 13.32 -13.71
CA LEU A 25 11.19 12.68 -12.85
C LEU A 25 10.84 12.79 -11.35
N VAL A 26 10.34 13.96 -10.91
CA VAL A 26 9.88 14.16 -9.54
C VAL A 26 8.68 13.26 -9.22
N ASP A 27 7.71 13.18 -10.13
CA ASP A 27 6.53 12.34 -9.96
C ASP A 27 6.90 10.84 -9.88
N ILE A 28 7.86 10.37 -10.69
CA ILE A 28 8.39 9.00 -10.61
C ILE A 28 8.97 8.72 -9.23
N GLN A 29 9.81 9.62 -8.71
CA GLN A 29 10.45 9.42 -7.42
C GLN A 29 9.41 9.35 -6.29
N GLN A 30 8.41 10.21 -6.32
CA GLN A 30 7.33 10.22 -5.33
C GLN A 30 6.48 8.94 -5.39
N LEU A 31 6.18 8.42 -6.59
CA LEU A 31 5.45 7.17 -6.75
C LEU A 31 6.24 5.97 -6.20
N LEU A 32 7.54 5.90 -6.47
CA LEU A 32 8.40 4.84 -5.97
C LEU A 32 8.58 4.90 -4.45
N GLU A 33 8.72 6.10 -3.88
CA GLU A 33 8.79 6.29 -2.43
C GLU A 33 7.48 5.87 -1.75
N ALA A 34 6.34 6.28 -2.30
CA ALA A 34 5.02 5.85 -1.81
C ALA A 34 4.88 4.31 -1.87
N ALA A 35 5.30 3.67 -2.96
CA ALA A 35 5.27 2.22 -3.11
C ALA A 35 6.13 1.51 -2.05
N ASN A 36 7.31 2.04 -1.74
CA ASN A 36 8.20 1.46 -0.73
C ASN A 36 7.64 1.65 0.69
N ASN A 37 7.05 2.82 0.97
CA ASN A 37 6.39 3.07 2.26
C ASN A 37 5.19 2.14 2.47
N MET A 38 4.38 1.93 1.43
CA MET A 38 3.26 0.96 1.47
C MET A 38 3.76 -0.47 1.70
N GLU A 39 4.86 -0.88 1.05
CA GLU A 39 5.45 -2.21 1.24
C GLU A 39 5.91 -2.42 2.69
N SER A 40 6.59 -1.43 3.28
CA SER A 40 6.99 -1.48 4.69
C SER A 40 5.80 -1.53 5.65
N ALA A 41 4.75 -0.76 5.37
CA ALA A 41 3.52 -0.77 6.17
C ALA A 41 2.81 -2.12 6.08
N LYS A 42 2.75 -2.71 4.88
CA LYS A 42 2.18 -4.05 4.65
C LYS A 42 2.91 -5.12 5.47
N GLN A 43 4.25 -5.14 5.46
CA GLN A 43 5.03 -6.09 6.25
C GLN A 43 4.77 -5.96 7.76
N THR A 44 4.64 -4.73 8.25
CA THR A 44 4.28 -4.46 9.65
C THR A 44 2.89 -5.00 9.97
N TYR A 45 1.94 -4.78 9.06
CA TYR A 45 0.57 -5.25 9.19
C TYR A 45 0.46 -6.77 9.17
N GLU A 46 1.14 -7.45 8.24
CA GLU A 46 1.22 -8.92 8.16
C GLU A 46 1.73 -9.51 9.47
N GLY A 47 2.80 -8.95 10.04
CA GLY A 47 3.31 -9.37 11.34
C GLY A 47 2.30 -9.17 12.48
N ALA A 48 1.53 -8.07 12.47
CA ALA A 48 0.49 -7.84 13.47
C ALA A 48 -0.68 -8.83 13.32
N VAL A 49 -1.08 -9.18 12.10
CA VAL A 49 -2.12 -10.17 11.81
C VAL A 49 -1.72 -11.56 12.29
N GLU A 50 -0.49 -11.98 12.01
CA GLU A 50 0.09 -13.24 12.49
C GLU A 50 0.09 -13.30 14.03
N ASN A 51 0.49 -12.22 14.70
CA ASN A 51 0.49 -12.15 16.17
C ASN A 51 -0.94 -12.23 16.76
N LEU A 52 -1.90 -11.53 16.16
CA LEU A 52 -3.32 -11.63 16.55
C LEU A 52 -3.84 -13.06 16.34
N ARG A 53 -3.42 -13.72 15.26
CA ARG A 53 -3.75 -15.12 14.98
C ARG A 53 -3.30 -16.07 16.04
N ALA A 54 -2.04 -15.98 16.43
CA ALA A 54 -1.50 -16.80 17.51
C ALA A 54 -2.22 -16.53 18.84
N ALA A 55 -2.42 -15.26 19.20
CA ALA A 55 -3.05 -14.89 20.47
C ALA A 55 -4.52 -15.34 20.56
N ALA A 56 -5.28 -15.20 19.48
CA ALA A 56 -6.66 -15.64 19.44
C ALA A 56 -6.77 -17.18 19.43
N ALA A 57 -5.86 -17.90 18.76
CA ALA A 57 -5.82 -19.35 18.83
C ALA A 57 -5.50 -19.86 20.25
N ASP A 58 -4.53 -19.23 20.94
CA ASP A 58 -4.23 -19.52 22.35
C ASP A 58 -5.44 -19.26 23.25
N LEU A 59 -6.15 -18.14 23.04
CA LEU A 59 -7.37 -17.84 23.81
C LEU A 59 -8.48 -18.88 23.55
N ALA A 60 -8.73 -19.22 22.28
CA ALA A 60 -9.73 -20.22 21.91
C ALA A 60 -9.43 -21.58 22.55
N SER A 61 -8.16 -21.96 22.67
CA SER A 61 -7.75 -23.24 23.27
C SER A 61 -8.12 -23.39 24.76
N LYS A 62 -8.40 -22.27 25.44
CA LYS A 62 -8.77 -22.24 26.87
C LYS A 62 -10.27 -22.42 27.10
N TRP A 63 -11.09 -22.39 26.05
CA TRP A 63 -12.54 -22.52 26.12
C TRP A 63 -12.99 -23.85 25.53
N GLU A 64 -14.16 -24.32 25.94
CA GLU A 64 -14.82 -25.51 25.40
C GLU A 64 -16.28 -25.20 25.06
N GLY A 65 -16.86 -26.00 24.16
CA GLY A 65 -18.26 -25.90 23.78
C GLY A 65 -18.57 -24.78 22.78
N ASP A 66 -19.85 -24.43 22.66
CA ASP A 66 -20.36 -23.57 21.58
C ASP A 66 -19.74 -22.17 21.56
N GLY A 67 -19.31 -21.65 22.72
CA GLY A 67 -18.61 -20.36 22.80
C GLY A 67 -17.25 -20.36 22.11
N GLN A 68 -16.51 -21.47 22.19
CA GLN A 68 -15.25 -21.64 21.47
C GLN A 68 -15.51 -21.69 19.95
N VAL A 69 -16.52 -22.45 19.53
CA VAL A 69 -16.88 -22.60 18.11
C VAL A 69 -17.26 -21.24 17.50
N ALA A 70 -18.09 -20.46 18.20
CA ALA A 70 -18.49 -19.13 17.75
C ALA A 70 -17.29 -18.18 17.66
N PHE A 71 -16.41 -18.18 18.67
CA PHE A 71 -15.21 -17.35 18.67
C PHE A 71 -14.25 -17.69 17.52
N VAL A 72 -14.03 -18.97 17.25
CA VAL A 72 -13.19 -19.42 16.13
C VAL A 72 -13.79 -19.00 14.78
N ALA A 73 -15.12 -19.05 14.63
CA ALA A 73 -15.78 -18.60 13.41
C ALA A 73 -15.59 -17.08 13.17
N ASP A 74 -15.71 -16.27 14.23
CA ASP A 74 -15.45 -14.82 14.16
C ASP A 74 -13.98 -14.53 13.85
N GLN A 75 -13.07 -15.31 14.45
CA GLN A 75 -11.63 -15.25 14.22
C GLN A 75 -11.30 -15.49 12.72
N ASP A 76 -11.88 -16.52 12.11
CA ASP A 76 -11.68 -16.85 10.70
C ASP A 76 -12.28 -15.80 9.75
N ALA A 77 -13.39 -15.17 10.13
CA ALA A 77 -13.95 -14.04 9.39
C ALA A 77 -13.01 -12.82 9.42
N ALA A 78 -12.44 -12.51 10.60
CA ALA A 78 -11.48 -11.43 10.76
C ALA A 78 -10.21 -11.65 9.93
N TYR A 79 -9.62 -12.85 9.92
CA TYR A 79 -8.43 -13.12 9.11
C TYR A 79 -8.66 -12.98 7.62
N ARG A 80 -9.84 -13.40 7.12
CA ARG A 80 -10.19 -13.17 5.72
C ARG A 80 -10.25 -11.68 5.40
N TRP A 81 -10.84 -10.88 6.29
CA TRP A 81 -10.88 -9.43 6.11
C TRP A 81 -9.48 -8.80 6.12
N TYR A 82 -8.60 -9.24 7.01
CA TYR A 82 -7.20 -8.78 7.04
C TYR A 82 -6.43 -9.16 5.76
N GLY A 83 -6.65 -10.38 5.23
CA GLY A 83 -6.09 -10.83 3.97
C GLY A 83 -6.50 -9.93 2.79
N ASN A 84 -7.79 -9.61 2.69
CA ASN A 84 -8.30 -8.72 1.64
C ASN A 84 -7.66 -7.32 1.70
N MET A 85 -7.36 -6.80 2.91
CA MET A 85 -6.69 -5.52 3.05
C MET A 85 -5.25 -5.56 2.50
N ILE A 86 -4.54 -6.66 2.74
CA ILE A 86 -3.18 -6.88 2.19
C ILE A 86 -3.22 -6.90 0.66
N GLU A 87 -4.19 -7.60 0.07
CA GLU A 87 -4.37 -7.66 -1.38
C GLU A 87 -4.58 -6.27 -2.00
N VAL A 88 -5.46 -5.45 -1.41
CA VAL A 88 -5.69 -4.06 -1.88
C VAL A 88 -4.40 -3.23 -1.83
N VAL A 89 -3.62 -3.35 -0.76
CA VAL A 89 -2.34 -2.62 -0.63
C VAL A 89 -1.34 -3.11 -1.68
N MET A 90 -1.27 -4.42 -1.95
CA MET A 90 -0.42 -4.96 -3.01
C MET A 90 -0.80 -4.43 -4.39
N GLU A 91 -2.09 -4.34 -4.71
CA GLU A 91 -2.56 -3.75 -5.97
C GLU A 91 -2.16 -2.28 -6.10
N MET A 92 -2.28 -1.50 -5.02
CA MET A 92 -1.86 -0.10 -4.98
C MET A 92 -0.36 0.06 -5.20
N ILE A 93 0.47 -0.78 -4.57
CA ILE A 93 1.93 -0.83 -4.79
C ILE A 93 2.23 -1.12 -6.25
N ALA A 94 1.56 -2.11 -6.83
CA ALA A 94 1.76 -2.50 -8.23
C ALA A 94 1.36 -1.37 -9.20
N GLU A 95 0.26 -0.66 -8.96
CA GLU A 95 -0.15 0.47 -9.81
C GLU A 95 0.81 1.67 -9.68
N ALA A 96 1.30 1.96 -8.47
CA ALA A 96 2.29 3.02 -8.28
C ALA A 96 3.57 2.75 -9.07
N ARG A 97 4.08 1.51 -9.03
CA ARG A 97 5.24 1.07 -9.82
C ARG A 97 4.99 1.13 -11.32
N ARG A 98 3.85 0.60 -11.79
CA ARG A 98 3.46 0.66 -13.21
C ARG A 98 3.32 2.09 -13.73
N THR A 99 2.81 3.01 -12.91
CA THR A 99 2.69 4.43 -13.28
C THR A 99 4.07 5.07 -13.39
N ALA A 100 4.98 4.78 -12.46
CA ALA A 100 6.36 5.25 -12.50
C ALA A 100 7.11 4.75 -13.76
N GLU A 101 6.87 3.50 -14.16
CA GLU A 101 7.40 2.94 -15.41
C GLU A 101 6.87 3.67 -16.64
N ARG A 102 5.56 3.90 -16.73
CA ARG A 102 4.97 4.66 -17.86
C ARG A 102 5.56 6.06 -18.00
N TYR A 103 5.80 6.75 -16.88
CA TYR A 103 6.45 8.06 -16.91
C TYR A 103 7.91 7.99 -17.36
N ARG A 104 8.63 6.92 -17.01
CA ARG A 104 10.00 6.69 -17.48
C ARG A 104 10.03 6.48 -18.99
N ASP A 105 9.12 5.66 -19.52
CA ASP A 105 9.01 5.43 -20.96
C ASP A 105 8.74 6.74 -21.73
N HIS A 106 7.86 7.60 -21.19
CA HIS A 106 7.63 8.93 -21.76
C HIS A 106 8.87 9.81 -21.78
N ILE A 107 9.68 9.78 -20.70
CA ILE A 107 10.94 10.53 -20.66
C ILE A 107 11.90 10.03 -21.73
N ASP A 108 12.01 8.71 -21.91
CA ASP A 108 12.93 8.13 -22.90
C ASP A 108 12.50 8.44 -24.34
N ILE A 109 11.19 8.44 -24.61
CA ILE A 109 10.64 8.92 -25.89
C ILE A 109 11.03 10.38 -26.13
N LEU A 110 10.81 11.26 -25.16
CA LEU A 110 11.14 12.69 -25.28
C LEU A 110 12.64 12.90 -25.54
N LYS A 111 13.50 12.14 -24.87
CA LYS A 111 14.96 12.19 -25.10
C LYS A 111 15.35 11.75 -26.50
N SER A 112 14.66 10.76 -27.07
CA SER A 112 14.98 10.25 -28.42
C SER A 112 14.60 11.20 -29.56
N GLN A 113 13.74 12.19 -29.28
CA GLN A 113 13.26 13.18 -30.25
C GLN A 113 14.09 14.47 -30.26
N MET A 114 15.05 14.61 -29.32
CA MET A 114 15.99 15.72 -29.20
C MET A 114 17.34 15.36 -29.84
#